data_AF-A0A820NDT7-F1
#
_entry.id   AF-A0A820NDT7-F1
#
_cell.length_a   1.000
_cell.length_b   1.000
_cell.length_c   1.000
_cell.angle_alpha   90.00
_cell.angle_beta   90.00
_cell.angle_gamma   90.00
#
_symmetry.space_group_name_H-M   'P 1'
#
loop_
_entity.id
_entity.type
_entity.pdbx_description
1 polymer ?
#
loop_
_entity_poly.entity_id
_entity_poly.type
_entity_poly.pdbx_seq_one_letter_code
_entity_poly.pdbx_strand_id
1 'polypeptide(L)'
;KRCQDGILLCKLINIAVPKTIDERAINLNFSKQDIFRQSENLELAINSARGIGCKVVNIHPENISKGVPHLVMGLLWQIIRVK
;
A
#
# COMPACT_ATOMS: atom_id res chain seq x y z
N LYS A 1 -10.10 9.71 0.92
CA LYS A 1 -10.53 9.05 -0.33
C LYS A 1 -9.39 8.75 -1.33
N ARG A 2 -8.16 9.28 -1.19
CA ARG A 2 -7.07 9.05 -2.18
C ARG A 2 -6.19 7.81 -1.93
N CYS A 3 -6.30 7.18 -0.76
CA CYS A 3 -5.53 5.98 -0.41
C CYS A 3 -6.27 4.66 -0.69
N GLN A 4 -7.52 4.73 -1.18
CA GLN A 4 -8.36 3.54 -1.41
C GLN A 4 -7.84 2.69 -2.57
N ASP A 5 -7.19 3.31 -3.55
CA ASP A 5 -6.73 2.62 -4.75
C ASP A 5 -5.44 1.79 -4.52
N GLY A 6 -4.77 1.94 -3.38
CA GLY A 6 -3.50 1.28 -3.04
C GLY A 6 -2.27 1.74 -3.84
N ILE A 7 -2.46 2.35 -5.01
CA ILE A 7 -1.39 2.81 -5.91
C ILE A 7 -0.41 3.77 -5.22
N LEU A 8 -0.92 4.71 -4.42
CA LEU A 8 -0.08 5.71 -3.76
C LEU A 8 0.91 5.05 -2.79
N LEU A 9 0.47 4.04 -2.04
CA LEU A 9 1.32 3.29 -1.11
C LEU A 9 2.38 2.48 -1.88
N CYS A 10 1.99 1.82 -2.98
CA CYS A 10 2.95 1.11 -3.84
C CYS A 10 4.06 2.03 -4.36
N LYS A 11 3.70 3.23 -4.82
CA LYS A 11 4.68 4.22 -5.30
C LYS A 11 5.57 4.73 -4.17
N LEU A 12 5.02 4.98 -2.99
CA LEU A 12 5.78 5.38 -1.80
C LEU A 12 6.83 4.34 -1.40
N ILE A 13 6.45 3.05 -1.43
CA ILE A 13 7.38 1.96 -1.15
C ILE A 13 8.51 1.94 -2.18
N ASN A 14 8.20 2.12 -3.47
CA ASN A 14 9.21 2.14 -4.51
C ASN A 14 10.15 3.37 -4.42
N ILE A 15 9.67 4.49 -3.86
CA ILE A 15 10.50 5.67 -3.54
C ILE A 15 11.41 5.39 -2.34
N ALA A 16 10.92 4.69 -1.31
CA ALA A 16 11.70 4.34 -0.14
C ALA A 16 12.80 3.32 -0.45
N VAL A 17 12.43 2.25 -1.17
CA VAL A 17 13.34 1.18 -1.61
C VAL A 17 13.07 0.92 -3.11
N PRO A 18 13.97 1.35 -4.01
CA PRO A 18 13.78 1.17 -5.44
C PRO A 18 13.77 -0.32 -5.81
N LYS A 19 12.97 -0.68 -6.83
CA LYS A 19 12.79 -2.06 -7.33
C LYS A 19 12.11 -3.02 -6.34
N THR A 20 11.37 -2.50 -5.36
CA THR A 20 10.60 -3.35 -4.43
C THR A 20 9.29 -3.85 -5.05
N ILE A 21 8.61 -2.99 -5.80
CA ILE A 21 7.34 -3.30 -6.46
C ILE A 21 7.52 -3.06 -7.95
N ASP A 22 7.27 -4.09 -8.75
CA ASP A 22 7.18 -3.93 -10.20
C ASP A 22 5.90 -3.19 -10.56
N GLU A 23 6.03 -2.10 -11.31
CA GLU A 23 4.89 -1.27 -11.71
C GLU A 23 3.86 -2.03 -12.59
N ARG A 24 4.26 -3.16 -13.17
CA ARG A 24 3.39 -4.08 -13.92
C ARG A 24 2.43 -4.87 -13.03
N ALA A 25 2.83 -5.12 -11.78
CA ALA A 25 1.97 -5.78 -10.80
C ALA A 25 0.94 -4.82 -10.20
N ILE A 26 1.16 -3.51 -10.37
CA ILE A 26 0.18 -2.50 -9.98
C ILE A 26 -0.90 -2.48 -11.05
N ASN A 27 -2.09 -2.89 -10.66
CA ASN A 27 -3.25 -2.68 -11.51
C ASN A 27 -3.45 -1.15 -11.63
N LEU A 28 -3.35 -0.60 -12.85
CA LEU A 28 -3.48 0.84 -13.14
C LEU A 28 -4.75 1.16 -13.96
N ASN A 29 -5.31 0.15 -14.64
CA ASN A 29 -6.46 0.30 -15.54
C ASN A 29 -7.71 -0.28 -14.87
N PHE A 30 -8.42 0.53 -14.10
CA PHE A 30 -9.72 0.16 -13.55
C PHE A 30 -10.66 1.35 -13.38
N SER A 31 -11.95 1.07 -13.54
CA SER A 31 -13.01 1.94 -13.05
C SER A 31 -12.93 1.96 -11.52
N LYS A 32 -13.15 3.13 -10.89
CA LYS A 32 -13.15 3.32 -9.42
C LYS A 32 -14.09 2.37 -8.63
N GLN A 33 -14.86 1.54 -9.31
CA GLN A 33 -15.83 0.59 -8.77
C GLN A 33 -15.26 -0.84 -8.57
N ASP A 34 -14.06 -1.16 -9.07
CA ASP A 34 -13.46 -2.50 -8.90
C ASP A 34 -12.85 -2.66 -7.49
N ILE A 35 -13.69 -2.96 -6.49
CA ILE A 35 -13.29 -3.18 -5.09
C ILE A 35 -12.25 -4.31 -4.97
N PHE A 36 -12.38 -5.36 -5.78
CA PHE A 36 -11.48 -6.51 -5.75
C PHE A 36 -10.04 -6.14 -6.15
N ARG A 37 -9.88 -5.40 -7.26
CA ARG A 37 -8.56 -4.94 -7.74
C ARG A 37 -7.92 -3.92 -6.81
N GLN A 38 -8.72 -3.07 -6.17
CA GLN A 38 -8.24 -2.17 -5.11
C GLN A 38 -7.68 -2.97 -3.92
N SER A 39 -8.39 -4.04 -3.51
CA SER A 39 -7.92 -4.92 -2.43
C SER A 39 -6.62 -5.63 -2.79
N GLU A 40 -6.47 -6.14 -4.03
CA GLU A 40 -5.21 -6.73 -4.51
C GLU A 40 -4.05 -5.73 -4.46
N ASN A 41 -4.24 -4.49 -4.94
CA ASN A 41 -3.21 -3.46 -4.88
C ASN A 41 -2.81 -3.13 -3.43
N LEU A 42 -3.77 -3.09 -2.52
CA LEU A 42 -3.52 -2.85 -1.09
C LEU A 42 -2.77 -4.02 -0.44
N GLU A 43 -3.12 -5.25 -0.78
CA GLU A 43 -2.44 -6.45 -0.31
C GLU A 43 -1.00 -6.51 -0.83
N LEU A 44 -0.78 -6.19 -2.11
CA LEU A 44 0.54 -6.04 -2.70
C LEU A 44 1.37 -5.02 -1.93
N ALA A 45 0.83 -3.83 -1.65
CA ALA A 45 1.51 -2.80 -0.87
C ALA A 45 1.90 -3.28 0.54
N ILE A 46 1.00 -3.98 1.24
CA ILE A 46 1.25 -4.49 2.59
C ILE A 46 2.34 -5.57 2.58
N ASN A 47 2.31 -6.50 1.62
CA ASN A 47 3.30 -7.55 1.49
C ASN A 47 4.67 -6.99 1.15
N SER A 48 4.75 -6.02 0.25
CA SER A 48 5.99 -5.32 -0.08
C SER A 48 6.52 -4.50 1.11
N ALA A 49 5.64 -3.83 1.85
CA ALA A 49 6.01 -3.13 3.09
C ALA A 49 6.60 -4.09 4.14
N ARG A 50 6.09 -5.32 4.21
CA ARG A 50 6.65 -6.37 5.08
C ARG A 50 8.04 -6.80 4.62
N GLY A 51 8.24 -6.94 3.30
CA GLY A 51 9.53 -7.31 2.70
C GLY A 51 10.65 -6.30 2.97
N ILE A 52 10.32 -5.00 3.04
CA ILE A 52 11.30 -3.95 3.38
C ILE A 52 11.54 -3.79 4.89
N GLY A 53 10.87 -4.59 5.73
CA GLY A 53 11.05 -4.56 7.19
C GLY A 53 10.08 -3.66 7.97
N CYS A 54 9.00 -3.16 7.37
CA CYS A 54 7.96 -2.47 8.13
C CYS A 54 7.17 -3.46 9.01
N LYS A 55 6.88 -3.07 10.26
CA LYS A 55 5.97 -3.82 11.13
C LYS A 55 4.52 -3.54 10.71
N VAL A 56 3.97 -4.44 9.92
CA VAL A 56 2.59 -4.44 9.44
C VAL A 56 1.68 -5.39 10.22
N VAL A 57 1.86 -5.48 11.54
CA VAL A 57 1.05 -6.36 12.39
C VAL A 57 -0.39 -5.86 12.43
N ASN A 58 -1.36 -6.74 12.14
CA ASN A 58 -2.81 -6.45 12.11
C ASN A 58 -3.27 -5.37 11.09
N ILE A 59 -2.48 -5.09 10.05
CA ILE A 59 -2.91 -4.23 8.94
C ILE A 59 -3.54 -5.11 7.87
N HIS A 60 -4.83 -4.88 7.60
CA HIS A 60 -5.58 -5.53 6.53
C HIS A 60 -5.91 -4.51 5.42
N PRO A 61 -6.07 -4.96 4.16
CA PRO A 61 -6.50 -4.10 3.05
C PRO A 61 -7.77 -3.30 3.39
N GLU A 62 -8.73 -3.93 4.08
CA GLU A 62 -9.96 -3.27 4.52
C GLU A 62 -9.72 -2.08 5.46
N ASN A 63 -8.73 -2.16 6.35
CA ASN A 63 -8.42 -1.06 7.28
C ASN A 63 -7.90 0.17 6.53
N ILE A 64 -7.13 -0.06 5.45
CA ILE A 64 -6.63 1.01 4.57
C ILE A 64 -7.75 1.53 3.66
N SER A 65 -8.61 0.65 3.15
CA SER A 65 -9.77 1.01 2.32
C SER A 65 -10.81 1.83 3.10
N LYS A 66 -11.08 1.45 4.35
CA LYS A 66 -11.87 2.23 5.33
C LYS A 66 -11.19 3.53 5.75
N GLY A 67 -9.88 3.67 5.48
CA GLY A 67 -9.12 4.89 5.72
C GLY A 67 -8.87 5.16 7.20
N VAL A 68 -8.64 4.11 8.00
CA VAL A 68 -8.36 4.24 9.44
C VAL A 68 -7.09 5.07 9.64
N PRO A 69 -7.18 6.31 10.15
CA PRO A 69 -6.11 7.30 10.00
C PRO A 69 -4.84 6.92 10.77
N HIS A 70 -4.97 6.35 11.97
CA HIS A 70 -3.81 5.95 12.79
C HIS A 70 -3.00 4.80 12.17
N LEU A 71 -3.66 3.86 11.49
CA LEU A 71 -2.98 2.74 10.82
C LEU A 71 -2.24 3.21 9.56
N VAL A 72 -2.91 4.02 8.72
CA VAL A 72 -2.31 4.56 7.49
C VAL A 72 -1.13 5.47 7.82
N MET A 73 -1.27 6.33 8.83
CA MET A 73 -0.18 7.21 9.26
C MET A 73 0.99 6.44 9.86
N GLY A 74 0.71 5.41 10.67
CA GLY A 74 1.75 4.55 11.24
C GLY A 74 2.52 3.76 10.18
N LEU A 75 1.83 3.25 9.15
CA LEU A 75 2.47 2.58 8.02
C LEU A 75 3.33 3.56 7.21
N LEU A 76 2.79 4.73 6.90
CA LEU A 76 3.50 5.77 6.15
C LEU A 76 4.79 6.21 6.87
N TRP A 77 4.69 6.45 8.18
CA TRP A 77 5.84 6.79 9.02
C TRP A 77 6.93 5.72 8.97
N GLN A 78 6.56 4.44 9.07
CA GLN A 78 7.53 3.36 8.98
C GLN A 78 8.21 3.31 7.61
N ILE A 79 7.46 3.46 6.51
CA ILE A 79 8.02 3.47 5.16
C ILE A 79 9.02 4.62 4.97
N ILE A 80 8.70 5.83 5.47
CA ILE A 80 9.60 6.98 5.39
C ILE A 80 10.88 6.75 6.21
N ARG A 81 10.79 6.03 7.33
CA ARG A 81 11.91 5.70 8.22
C ARG A 81 12.81 4.56 7.75
N VAL A 82 12.36 3.74 6.80
CA VAL A 82 13.20 2.67 6.22
C VAL A 82 14.33 3.26 5.38
N LYS A 83 14.22 4.54 4.98
CA LYS A 83 15.28 5.31 4.33
C LYS A 83 16.40 5.71 5.30
#